data_AF-A0A660PMU5-F1
#
_entry.id   AF-A0A660PMU5-F1
#
_cell.length_a   1.000
_cell.length_b   1.000
_cell.length_c   1.000
_cell.angle_alpha   90.00
_cell.angle_beta   90.00
_cell.angle_gamma   90.00
#
_symmetry.space_group_name_H-M   'P 1'
#
loop_
_entity.id
_entity.type
_entity.pdbx_description
1 polymer ?
#
loop_
_entity_poly.entity_id
_entity_poly.type
_entity_poly.pdbx_seq_one_letter_code
_entity_poly.pdbx_strand_id
1 'polypeptide(L)'
;MQQANFKRKTPMKRTLFRKPIKRKKKPLSKLAKRKQNPNSKYYKKRADAAWSKVVRRVGKCEKCGRTQNLQAHHFIRRDVLHLRHVVENGICLCSHCHANDKMNSAHGSPLNFYEWLADVKPKRMAWVEAHRHEQKPLERETYAEALERLARMIECTKCVL
;
A
#
# COMPACT_ATOMS: atom_id res chain seq x y z
N MET A 1 -67.53 7.56 57.11
CA MET A 1 -66.31 7.35 56.30
C MET A 1 -66.60 6.25 55.28
N GLN A 2 -66.84 6.59 54.02
CA GLN A 2 -67.10 5.59 52.96
C GLN A 2 -65.81 5.37 52.15
N GLN A 3 -65.32 4.13 52.13
CA GLN A 3 -64.14 3.75 51.35
C GLN A 3 -64.57 3.45 49.90
N ALA A 4 -63.98 4.14 48.93
CA ALA A 4 -64.23 3.90 47.51
C ALA A 4 -63.59 2.57 47.06
N ASN A 5 -64.41 1.70 46.47
CA ASN A 5 -64.02 0.39 45.97
C ASN A 5 -63.26 0.53 44.64
N PHE A 6 -61.92 0.40 44.67
CA PHE A 6 -61.09 0.46 43.46
C PHE A 6 -61.13 -0.90 42.73
N LYS A 7 -61.84 -0.96 41.59
CA LYS A 7 -61.84 -2.16 40.73
C LYS A 7 -60.42 -2.39 40.16
N ARG A 8 -59.81 -3.54 40.47
CA ARG A 8 -58.51 -3.94 39.91
C ARG A 8 -58.64 -4.14 38.40
N LYS A 9 -57.83 -3.42 37.62
CA LYS A 9 -57.77 -3.57 36.15
C LYS A 9 -57.25 -4.97 35.81
N THR A 10 -57.82 -5.61 34.79
CA THR A 10 -57.40 -6.93 34.29
C THR A 10 -55.93 -6.90 33.84
N PRO A 11 -55.12 -7.92 34.18
CA PRO A 11 -53.72 -7.95 33.78
C PRO A 11 -53.61 -8.08 32.26
N MET A 12 -52.75 -7.27 31.65
CA MET A 12 -52.53 -7.30 30.20
C MET A 12 -52.06 -8.70 29.77
N LYS A 13 -52.75 -9.29 28.79
CA LYS A 13 -52.34 -10.58 28.21
C LYS A 13 -50.93 -10.43 27.63
N ARG A 14 -49.97 -11.21 28.15
CA ARG A 14 -48.63 -11.33 27.58
C ARG A 14 -48.76 -11.73 26.11
N THR A 15 -48.44 -10.83 25.20
CA THR A 15 -48.43 -11.13 23.77
C THR A 15 -47.38 -12.22 23.53
N LEU A 16 -47.76 -13.27 22.79
CA LEU A 16 -46.85 -14.34 22.41
C LEU A 16 -45.62 -13.72 21.73
N PHE A 17 -44.41 -14.06 22.23
CA PHE A 17 -43.14 -13.61 21.66
C PHE A 17 -43.16 -13.86 20.14
N ARG A 18 -43.31 -12.79 19.35
CA ARG A 18 -43.24 -12.91 17.88
C ARG A 18 -41.83 -13.37 17.54
N LYS A 19 -41.70 -14.49 16.80
CA LYS A 19 -40.40 -14.96 16.30
C LYS A 19 -39.70 -13.79 15.59
N PRO A 20 -38.40 -13.56 15.85
CA PRO A 20 -37.68 -12.46 15.22
C PRO A 20 -37.77 -12.57 13.70
N ILE A 21 -38.23 -11.50 13.05
CA ILE A 21 -38.32 -11.41 11.59
C ILE A 21 -36.89 -11.56 11.05
N LYS A 22 -36.62 -12.65 10.31
CA LYS A 22 -35.33 -12.86 9.63
C LYS A 22 -35.14 -11.74 8.60
N ARG A 23 -34.37 -10.71 8.95
CA ARG A 23 -34.05 -9.60 8.03
C ARG A 23 -33.18 -10.13 6.88
N LYS A 24 -33.55 -9.83 5.63
CA LYS A 24 -32.72 -10.11 4.45
C LYS A 24 -31.35 -9.44 4.63
N LYS A 25 -30.27 -10.18 4.36
CA LYS A 25 -28.90 -9.64 4.44
C LYS A 25 -28.79 -8.46 3.46
N LYS A 26 -28.31 -7.31 3.94
CA LYS A 26 -28.05 -6.15 3.09
C LYS A 26 -26.95 -6.49 2.07
N PRO A 27 -27.03 -5.98 0.83
CA PRO A 27 -25.95 -6.16 -0.13
C PRO A 27 -24.66 -5.52 0.38
N LEU A 28 -23.52 -6.12 0.03
CA LEU A 28 -22.20 -5.59 0.40
C LEU A 28 -21.99 -4.19 -0.19
N SER A 29 -21.33 -3.33 0.59
CA SER A 29 -20.94 -2.00 0.14
C SER A 29 -19.96 -2.08 -1.04
N LYS A 30 -19.88 -1.02 -1.86
CA LYS A 30 -18.92 -0.93 -2.98
C LYS A 30 -17.47 -1.12 -2.52
N LEU A 31 -17.14 -0.64 -1.32
CA LEU A 31 -15.82 -0.84 -0.72
C LEU A 31 -15.59 -2.29 -0.31
N ALA A 32 -16.57 -2.93 0.34
CA ALA A 32 -16.47 -4.34 0.73
C ALA A 32 -16.28 -5.23 -0.50
N LYS A 33 -17.02 -4.99 -1.59
CA LYS A 33 -16.84 -5.67 -2.88
C LYS A 33 -15.41 -5.50 -3.44
N ARG A 34 -14.85 -4.28 -3.37
CA ARG A 34 -13.45 -4.04 -3.82
C ARG A 34 -12.42 -4.80 -3.00
N LYS A 35 -12.64 -4.96 -1.69
CA LYS A 35 -11.75 -5.72 -0.80
C LYS A 35 -11.77 -7.22 -1.04
N GLN A 36 -12.80 -7.76 -1.70
CA GLN A 36 -12.85 -9.20 -2.03
C GLN A 36 -11.83 -9.61 -3.10
N ASN A 37 -11.41 -8.68 -3.97
CA ASN A 37 -10.40 -8.95 -4.98
C ASN A 37 -9.02 -8.49 -4.47
N PRO A 38 -8.06 -9.40 -4.20
CA PRO A 38 -6.72 -9.05 -3.71
C PRO A 38 -5.89 -8.25 -4.71
N ASN A 39 -6.26 -8.29 -6.00
CA ASN A 39 -5.67 -7.51 -7.08
C ASN A 39 -6.43 -6.22 -7.40
N SER A 40 -7.37 -5.79 -6.56
CA SER A 40 -8.16 -4.59 -6.82
C SER A 40 -7.32 -3.30 -6.82
N LYS A 41 -7.85 -2.26 -7.49
CA LYS A 41 -7.29 -0.89 -7.45
C LYS A 41 -7.13 -0.35 -6.02
N TYR A 42 -7.94 -0.84 -5.07
CA TYR A 42 -7.84 -0.49 -3.66
C TYR A 42 -6.50 -0.96 -3.07
N TYR A 43 -6.19 -2.25 -3.21
CA TYR A 43 -4.93 -2.81 -2.70
C TYR A 43 -3.73 -2.25 -3.46
N LYS A 44 -3.82 -2.11 -4.79
CA LYS A 44 -2.75 -1.49 -5.60
C LYS A 44 -2.31 -0.13 -5.07
N LYS A 45 -3.27 0.78 -4.82
CA LYS A 45 -2.97 2.12 -4.30
C LYS A 45 -2.30 2.07 -2.92
N ARG A 46 -2.71 1.15 -2.06
CA ARG A 46 -2.15 0.99 -0.72
C ARG A 46 -0.76 0.38 -0.75
N ALA A 47 -0.54 -0.64 -1.58
CA ALA A 47 0.77 -1.26 -1.78
C ALA A 47 1.77 -0.24 -2.36
N ASP A 48 1.37 0.56 -3.36
CA ASP A 48 2.21 1.65 -3.90
C ASP A 48 2.61 2.66 -2.82
N ALA A 49 1.67 3.05 -1.95
CA ALA A 49 1.94 3.99 -0.86
C ALA A 49 2.87 3.38 0.21
N ALA A 50 2.64 2.11 0.59
CA ALA A 50 3.47 1.39 1.55
C ALA A 50 4.90 1.20 1.00
N TRP A 51 5.03 0.79 -0.26
CA TRP A 51 6.33 0.63 -0.93
C TRP A 51 7.10 1.94 -0.97
N SER A 52 6.44 3.04 -1.36
CA SER A 52 7.07 4.37 -1.36
C SER A 52 7.51 4.80 0.04
N LYS A 53 6.78 4.43 1.10
CA LYS A 53 7.18 4.70 2.48
C LYS A 53 8.40 3.89 2.90
N VAL A 54 8.48 2.62 2.50
CA VAL A 54 9.65 1.75 2.75
C VAL A 54 10.90 2.30 2.06
N VAL A 55 10.81 2.58 0.75
CA VAL A 55 11.94 3.13 -0.03
C VAL A 55 12.44 4.46 0.54
N ARG A 56 11.53 5.35 0.93
CA ARG A 56 11.91 6.66 1.50
C ARG A 56 12.38 6.62 2.96
N ARG A 57 12.39 5.45 3.61
CA ARG A 57 12.81 5.32 5.02
C ARG A 57 14.23 5.79 5.26
N VAL A 58 15.11 5.71 4.26
CA VAL A 58 16.48 6.23 4.33
C VAL A 58 16.55 7.72 4.70
N GLY A 59 15.45 8.48 4.52
CA GLY A 59 15.30 9.84 5.05
C GLY A 59 16.09 10.93 4.32
N LYS A 60 16.80 10.56 3.25
CA LYS A 60 17.55 11.48 2.39
C LYS A 60 17.59 11.00 0.95
N CYS A 61 17.83 11.91 0.02
CA CYS A 61 18.14 11.59 -1.36
C CYS A 61 19.44 10.78 -1.38
N GLU A 62 19.38 9.58 -1.94
CA GLU A 62 20.53 8.70 -2.02
C GLU A 62 21.57 9.16 -3.06
N LYS A 63 21.23 10.14 -3.90
CA LYS A 63 22.13 10.77 -4.87
C LYS A 63 22.84 12.02 -4.34
N CYS A 64 22.09 12.96 -3.76
CA CYS A 64 22.63 14.27 -3.37
C CYS A 64 22.51 14.59 -1.87
N GLY A 65 21.98 13.67 -1.05
CA GLY A 65 21.89 13.85 0.41
C GLY A 65 20.77 14.77 0.91
N ARG A 66 20.06 15.51 0.04
CA ARG A 66 18.93 16.38 0.45
C ARG A 66 17.86 15.60 1.20
N THR A 67 17.31 16.17 2.28
CA THR A 67 16.28 15.54 3.13
C THR A 67 14.85 15.98 2.82
N GLN A 68 14.69 16.96 1.93
CA GLN A 68 13.39 17.55 1.58
C GLN A 68 12.87 17.00 0.25
N ASN A 69 11.54 17.04 0.07
CA ASN A 69 10.85 16.64 -1.16
C ASN A 69 11.23 15.24 -1.65
N LEU A 70 11.32 14.29 -0.72
CA LEU A 70 11.71 12.91 -1.00
C LEU A 70 10.61 12.12 -1.71
N GLN A 71 11.01 11.43 -2.77
CA GLN A 71 10.20 10.63 -3.67
C GLN A 71 10.85 9.25 -3.86
N ALA A 72 10.04 8.23 -4.10
CA ALA A 72 10.52 6.91 -4.44
C ALA A 72 10.51 6.76 -5.97
N HIS A 73 11.67 6.48 -6.54
CA HIS A 73 11.84 6.20 -7.96
C HIS A 73 11.93 4.69 -8.19
N HIS A 74 11.33 4.22 -9.28
CA HIS A 74 11.40 2.82 -9.72
C HIS A 74 12.51 2.66 -10.77
N PHE A 75 13.42 1.70 -10.60
CA PHE A 75 14.41 1.39 -11.65
C PHE A 75 13.75 0.67 -12.83
N ILE A 76 13.10 -0.45 -12.54
CA ILE A 76 12.31 -1.22 -13.49
C ILE A 76 10.88 -0.71 -13.47
N ARG A 77 10.34 -0.51 -14.68
CA ARG A 77 9.03 0.08 -14.91
C ARG A 77 7.92 -0.65 -14.13
N ARG A 78 6.92 0.13 -13.72
CA ARG A 78 5.84 -0.32 -12.83
C ARG A 78 4.82 -1.28 -13.48
N ASP A 79 4.94 -1.55 -14.77
CA ASP A 79 4.17 -2.51 -15.56
C ASP A 79 4.71 -3.94 -15.42
N VAL A 80 5.96 -4.09 -15.00
CA VAL A 80 6.56 -5.35 -14.56
C VAL A 80 6.06 -5.66 -13.15
N LEU A 81 4.88 -6.27 -13.07
CA LEU A 81 4.05 -6.28 -11.86
C LEU A 81 4.69 -7.00 -10.67
N HIS A 82 5.48 -8.05 -10.90
CA HIS A 82 6.15 -8.79 -9.82
C HIS A 82 7.31 -8.01 -9.20
N LEU A 83 7.97 -7.12 -9.96
CA LEU A 83 9.04 -6.25 -9.45
C LEU A 83 8.53 -4.93 -8.86
N ARG A 84 7.28 -4.55 -9.16
CA ARG A 84 6.71 -3.23 -8.80
C ARG A 84 6.85 -2.89 -7.31
N HIS A 85 6.71 -3.88 -6.43
CA HIS A 85 6.72 -3.72 -4.98
C HIS A 85 7.94 -4.37 -4.31
N VAL A 86 8.94 -4.77 -5.08
CA VAL A 86 10.26 -5.18 -4.59
C VAL A 86 11.02 -3.93 -4.15
N VAL A 87 11.66 -3.96 -2.98
CA VAL A 87 12.25 -2.76 -2.37
C VAL A 87 13.53 -2.36 -3.12
N GLU A 88 14.28 -3.34 -3.59
CA GLU A 88 15.48 -3.24 -4.41
C GLU A 88 15.21 -2.56 -5.75
N ASN A 89 13.97 -2.66 -6.25
CA ASN A 89 13.49 -1.93 -7.42
C ASN A 89 13.28 -0.42 -7.16
N GLY A 90 13.63 0.05 -5.96
CA GLY A 90 13.40 1.41 -5.50
C GLY A 90 14.67 2.16 -5.11
N ILE A 91 14.63 3.48 -5.28
CA ILE A 91 15.62 4.40 -4.72
C ILE A 91 14.95 5.67 -4.23
N CYS A 92 15.40 6.19 -3.08
CA CYS A 92 14.90 7.44 -2.54
C CYS A 92 15.65 8.63 -3.15
N LEU A 93 14.93 9.52 -3.83
CA LEU A 93 15.48 10.70 -4.49
C LEU A 93 14.71 11.96 -4.06
N CYS A 94 15.37 13.11 -4.00
CA CYS A 94 14.64 14.38 -3.93
C CYS A 94 14.01 14.70 -5.30
N SER A 95 12.99 15.56 -5.33
CA SER A 95 12.33 15.97 -6.59
C SER A 95 13.29 16.44 -7.69
N HIS A 96 14.39 17.09 -7.31
CA HIS A 96 15.43 17.53 -8.25
C HIS A 96 16.16 16.36 -8.92
N CYS A 97 16.72 15.43 -8.14
CA CYS A 97 17.38 14.24 -8.67
C CYS A 97 16.40 13.21 -9.25
N HIS A 98 15.12 13.30 -8.90
CA HIS A 98 14.10 12.42 -9.45
C HIS A 98 13.70 12.84 -10.86
N ALA A 99 13.34 14.11 -11.07
CA ALA A 99 12.79 14.55 -12.35
C ALA A 99 13.18 15.96 -12.84
N ASN A 100 13.60 16.87 -11.95
CA ASN A 100 13.72 18.29 -12.33
C ASN A 100 15.12 18.69 -12.86
N ASP A 101 16.15 17.87 -12.64
CA ASP A 101 17.47 18.09 -13.24
C ASP A 101 17.52 17.46 -14.64
N LYS A 102 17.71 18.29 -15.67
CA LYS A 102 17.77 17.82 -17.06
C LYS A 102 19.03 16.99 -17.34
N MET A 103 20.11 17.20 -16.62
CA MET A 103 21.41 16.56 -16.89
C MET A 103 21.65 15.36 -16.00
N ASN A 104 21.09 15.33 -14.79
CA ASN A 104 21.42 14.29 -13.82
C ASN A 104 20.22 13.65 -13.11
N SER A 105 18.97 13.99 -13.46
CA SER A 105 17.81 13.32 -12.84
C SER A 105 17.48 11.99 -13.50
N ALA A 106 16.86 11.09 -12.74
CA ALA A 106 16.47 9.77 -13.22
C ALA A 106 15.49 9.82 -14.41
N HIS A 107 14.59 10.81 -14.46
CA HIS A 107 13.69 11.01 -15.59
C HIS A 107 14.26 11.92 -16.69
N GLY A 108 15.09 12.91 -16.36
CA GLY A 108 15.62 13.90 -17.30
C GLY A 108 16.83 13.40 -18.09
N SER A 109 17.73 12.66 -17.46
CA SER A 109 18.88 12.01 -18.09
C SER A 109 19.10 10.61 -17.52
N PRO A 110 18.35 9.60 -18.00
CA PRO A 110 18.45 8.24 -17.50
C PRO A 110 19.85 7.64 -17.64
N LEU A 111 20.57 7.93 -18.74
CA LEU A 111 21.93 7.41 -18.97
C LEU A 111 22.90 7.89 -17.87
N ASN A 112 23.01 9.20 -17.67
CA ASN A 112 23.86 9.79 -16.63
C ASN A 112 23.43 9.33 -15.22
N PHE A 113 22.13 9.09 -15.02
CA PHE A 113 21.64 8.53 -13.76
C PHE A 113 22.13 7.10 -13.52
N TYR A 114 22.12 6.23 -14.54
CA TYR A 114 22.61 4.86 -14.43
C TYR A 114 24.14 4.77 -14.38
N GLU A 115 24.86 5.64 -15.07
CA GLU A 115 26.33 5.77 -14.92
C GLU A 115 26.69 6.09 -13.46
N TRP A 116 26.07 7.13 -12.89
CA TRP A 116 26.23 7.45 -11.46
C TRP A 116 25.86 6.27 -10.54
N LEU A 117 24.79 5.52 -10.88
CA LEU A 117 24.35 4.39 -10.08
C LEU A 117 25.38 3.25 -10.11
N ALA A 118 25.99 2.98 -11.27
CA ALA A 118 27.03 1.98 -11.43
C ALA A 118 28.27 2.31 -10.58
N ASP A 119 28.69 3.57 -10.60
CA ASP A 119 29.87 4.03 -9.86
C ASP A 119 29.68 4.00 -8.34
N VAL A 120 28.52 4.48 -7.86
CA VAL A 120 28.30 4.71 -6.42
C VAL A 120 27.58 3.54 -5.74
N LYS A 121 26.75 2.80 -6.47
CA LYS A 121 25.93 1.70 -5.92
C LYS A 121 25.97 0.47 -6.84
N PRO A 122 27.17 -0.13 -7.08
CA PRO A 122 27.33 -1.24 -8.02
C PRO A 122 26.44 -2.44 -7.70
N LYS A 123 26.18 -2.74 -6.42
CA LYS A 123 25.24 -3.81 -6.03
C LYS A 123 23.81 -3.56 -6.51
N ARG A 124 23.33 -2.31 -6.48
CA ARG A 124 22.00 -1.99 -7.03
C ARG A 124 22.02 -2.02 -8.54
N MET A 125 23.10 -1.56 -9.17
CA MET A 125 23.23 -1.65 -10.62
C MET A 125 23.18 -3.11 -11.10
N ALA A 126 23.92 -4.01 -10.44
CA ALA A 126 23.88 -5.45 -10.73
C ALA A 126 22.46 -6.03 -10.59
N TRP A 127 21.70 -5.60 -9.57
CA TRP A 127 20.28 -5.98 -9.45
C TRP A 127 19.46 -5.47 -10.63
N VAL A 128 19.64 -4.21 -11.05
CA VAL A 128 18.93 -3.65 -12.21
C VAL A 128 19.26 -4.42 -13.48
N GLU A 129 20.53 -4.73 -13.73
CA GLU A 129 20.97 -5.48 -14.91
C GLU A 129 20.37 -6.89 -14.97
N ALA A 130 20.32 -7.58 -13.83
CA ALA A 130 19.72 -8.90 -13.75
C ALA A 130 18.21 -8.90 -14.07
N HIS A 131 17.49 -7.80 -13.74
CA HIS A 131 16.03 -7.76 -13.80
C HIS A 131 15.45 -6.88 -14.93
N ARG A 132 16.26 -6.06 -15.62
CA ARG A 132 15.77 -5.09 -16.63
C ARG A 132 15.10 -5.69 -17.85
N HIS A 133 15.38 -6.96 -18.12
CA HIS A 133 14.82 -7.70 -19.26
C HIS A 133 13.72 -8.68 -18.86
N GLU A 134 13.34 -8.73 -17.58
CA GLU A 134 12.30 -9.62 -17.11
C GLU A 134 10.94 -9.28 -17.73
N GLN A 135 10.28 -10.31 -18.24
CA GLN A 135 8.92 -10.24 -18.72
C GLN A 135 7.94 -10.72 -17.64
N LYS A 136 6.64 -10.56 -17.89
CA LYS A 136 5.58 -10.90 -16.94
C LYS A 136 5.67 -12.39 -16.56
N PRO A 137 5.90 -12.74 -15.28
CA PRO A 137 5.89 -14.13 -14.85
C PRO A 137 4.47 -14.69 -14.90
N LEU A 138 4.39 -16.02 -14.97
CA LEU A 138 3.15 -16.78 -14.88
C LEU A 138 2.43 -16.54 -13.54
N GLU A 139 3.21 -16.41 -12.46
CA GLU A 139 2.70 -16.13 -11.12
C GLU A 139 3.28 -14.84 -10.56
N ARG A 140 2.48 -14.13 -9.76
CA ARG A 140 2.90 -12.91 -9.09
C ARG A 140 2.22 -12.75 -7.75
N GLU A 141 2.94 -12.11 -6.83
CA GLU A 141 2.36 -11.57 -5.59
C GLU A 141 1.15 -10.67 -5.93
N THR A 142 0.06 -10.86 -5.20
CA THR A 142 -1.10 -9.99 -5.29
C THR A 142 -0.83 -8.66 -4.59
N TYR A 143 -1.61 -7.62 -4.90
CA TYR A 143 -1.42 -6.34 -4.22
C TYR A 143 -1.78 -6.38 -2.72
N ALA A 144 -2.62 -7.33 -2.31
CA ALA A 144 -2.94 -7.55 -0.90
C ALA A 144 -1.74 -8.13 -0.15
N GLU A 145 -1.13 -9.19 -0.68
CA GLU A 145 0.08 -9.81 -0.12
C GLU A 145 1.26 -8.83 -0.07
N ALA A 146 1.48 -8.09 -1.16
CA ALA A 146 2.50 -7.04 -1.22
C ALA A 146 2.30 -5.99 -0.13
N LEU A 147 1.05 -5.56 0.10
CA LEU A 147 0.71 -4.61 1.15
C LEU A 147 1.02 -5.18 2.55
N GLU A 148 0.66 -6.44 2.80
CA GLU A 148 0.94 -7.10 4.09
C GLU A 148 2.44 -7.23 4.34
N ARG A 149 3.20 -7.70 3.35
CA ARG A 149 4.67 -7.78 3.41
C ARG A 149 5.29 -6.42 3.71
N LEU A 150 4.88 -5.37 2.99
CA LEU A 150 5.40 -4.01 3.17
C LEU A 150 4.97 -3.41 4.52
N ALA A 151 3.76 -3.71 5.00
CA ALA A 151 3.29 -3.28 6.31
C ALA A 151 4.16 -3.87 7.43
N ARG A 152 4.50 -5.16 7.35
CA ARG A 152 5.44 -5.80 8.28
C ARG A 152 6.81 -5.12 8.28
N MET A 153 7.33 -4.75 7.10
CA MET A 153 8.58 -3.99 7.01
C MET A 153 8.46 -2.62 7.67
N ILE A 154 7.31 -1.94 7.59
CA ILE A 154 7.03 -0.64 8.23
C ILE A 154 7.00 -0.74 9.75
N GLU A 155 6.40 -1.80 10.27
CA GLU A 155 6.28 -2.03 11.72
C GLU A 155 7.61 -2.50 12.34
N CYS A 156 8.44 -3.21 11.57
CA CYS A 156 9.79 -3.58 11.98
C CYS A 156 10.71 -2.34 11.97
N THR A 157 10.68 -1.57 13.05
CA THR A 157 11.55 -0.40 13.29
C THR A 157 12.89 -0.77 13.92
N LYS A 158 13.17 -2.06 14.17
CA LYS A 158 14.29 -2.52 15.00
C LYS A 158 15.44 -3.25 14.28
N CYS A 159 15.36 -3.52 12.97
CA CYS A 159 16.32 -4.44 12.32
C CYS A 159 17.22 -3.86 11.23
N VAL A 160 17.26 -2.54 11.00
CA VAL A 160 18.17 -1.95 10.00
C VAL A 160 18.76 -0.64 10.49
N LEU A 161 19.76 -0.75 11.37
CA LEU A 161 20.89 0.18 11.48
C LEU A 161 22.17 -0.67 11.52
#